data_AF-A0A8H3G9J2-F1
#
_entry.id   AF-A0A8H3G9J2-F1
#
_cell.length_a   1.000
_cell.length_b   1.000
_cell.length_c   1.000
_cell.angle_alpha   90.00
_cell.angle_beta   90.00
_cell.angle_gamma   90.00
#
_symmetry.space_group_name_H-M   'P 1'
#
loop_
_entity.id
_entity.type
_entity.pdbx_description
1 polymer ?
#
loop_
_entity_poly.entity_id
_entity_poly.type
_entity_poly.pdbx_seq_one_letter_code
_entity_poly.pdbx_strand_id
1 'polypeptide(L)'
;MSLQLMIVILDVSAMEGAIPREFGADAALVPGAEAILASLESIDARWAIVTSGSRALVEGWLEVMQLAQPKHLIVAQDVEHGKPDPECYLLGKKRLGLDAETLACVVEDSVAGVISGKASGCKVLAVATTYPPRQLLQAGADWVINDLRDVQIIGHDATGAVTIKICKSFQSGEREGEGTKGGLEGGIEP
;
A
#
# COMPACT_ATOMS: atom_id res chain seq x y z
N MET A 1 19.42 -0.85 47.34
CA MET A 1 18.51 -0.13 46.43
C MET A 1 17.73 -1.19 45.68
N SER A 2 16.43 -1.30 45.91
CA SER A 2 15.60 -2.39 45.37
C SER A 2 14.76 -1.87 44.21
N LEU A 3 14.76 -2.58 43.10
CA LEU A 3 13.90 -2.31 41.94
C LEU A 3 12.80 -3.38 41.88
N GLN A 4 11.58 -2.97 41.55
CA GLN A 4 10.49 -3.87 41.18
C GLN A 4 10.56 -4.13 39.68
N LEU A 5 10.64 -5.40 39.32
CA LEU A 5 10.66 -5.88 37.95
C LEU A 5 9.21 -5.98 37.46
N MET A 6 8.84 -5.20 36.44
CA MET A 6 7.56 -5.30 35.75
C MET A 6 7.79 -6.04 34.43
N ILE A 7 7.60 -7.36 34.44
CA ILE A 7 7.69 -8.18 33.23
C ILE A 7 6.28 -8.35 32.66
N VAL A 8 6.09 -7.95 31.41
CA VAL A 8 4.94 -8.35 30.60
C VAL A 8 5.44 -9.38 29.59
N ILE A 9 5.18 -10.67 29.83
CA ILE A 9 5.43 -11.74 28.86
C ILE A 9 4.10 -11.98 28.13
N LEU A 10 3.89 -11.29 27.01
CA LEU A 10 2.80 -11.59 26.09
C LEU A 10 3.43 -12.05 24.79
N ASP A 11 2.93 -13.15 24.24
CA ASP A 11 3.25 -13.54 22.87
C ASP A 11 2.40 -12.68 21.92
N VAL A 12 2.87 -11.44 21.71
CA VAL A 12 2.22 -10.45 20.83
C VAL A 12 2.05 -11.01 19.43
N SER A 13 3.01 -11.81 18.95
CA SER A 13 2.95 -12.43 17.62
C SER A 13 1.80 -13.44 17.51
N ALA A 14 1.60 -14.28 18.53
CA ALA A 14 0.47 -15.21 18.55
C ALA A 14 -0.87 -14.48 18.62
N MET A 15 -0.97 -13.42 19.42
CA MET A 15 -2.18 -12.59 19.52
C MET A 15 -2.50 -11.88 18.20
N GLU A 16 -1.50 -11.24 17.58
CA GLU A 16 -1.65 -10.58 16.28
C GLU A 16 -2.04 -11.57 15.18
N GLY A 17 -1.45 -12.76 15.18
CA GLY A 17 -1.82 -13.83 14.25
C GLY A 17 -3.25 -14.36 14.45
N ALA A 18 -3.87 -14.15 15.61
CA ALA A 18 -5.26 -14.51 15.87
C ALA A 18 -6.25 -13.48 15.34
N ILE A 19 -5.85 -12.20 15.22
CA ILE A 19 -6.73 -11.10 14.80
C ILE A 19 -7.46 -11.42 13.47
N PRO A 20 -6.76 -11.87 12.39
CA PRO A 20 -7.45 -12.17 11.13
C PRO A 20 -8.46 -13.32 11.27
N ARG A 21 -8.15 -14.33 12.09
CA ARG A 21 -9.04 -15.49 12.27
C ARG A 21 -10.26 -15.15 13.12
N GLU A 22 -10.09 -14.33 14.14
CA GLU A 22 -11.17 -13.97 15.08
C GLU A 22 -12.06 -12.86 14.54
N PHE A 23 -11.48 -11.86 13.86
CA PHE A 23 -12.19 -10.66 13.40
C PHE A 23 -12.29 -10.56 11.88
N GLY A 24 -11.89 -11.59 11.14
CA GLY A 24 -11.87 -11.53 9.68
C GLY A 24 -13.24 -11.40 9.03
N ALA A 25 -14.30 -11.84 9.72
CA ALA A 25 -15.68 -11.66 9.26
C ALA A 25 -16.14 -10.18 9.25
N ASP A 26 -15.52 -9.34 10.07
CA ASP A 26 -15.83 -7.91 10.18
C ASP A 26 -14.94 -7.04 9.29
N ALA A 27 -13.88 -7.63 8.72
CA ALA A 27 -12.96 -6.93 7.84
C ALA A 27 -13.44 -6.99 6.38
N ALA A 28 -13.24 -5.89 5.66
CA ALA A 28 -13.55 -5.80 4.24
C ALA A 28 -12.30 -5.42 3.45
N LEU A 29 -12.12 -6.04 2.28
CA LEU A 29 -11.11 -5.62 1.34
C LEU A 29 -11.43 -4.23 0.79
N VAL A 30 -10.38 -3.43 0.55
CA VAL A 30 -10.51 -2.22 -0.25
C VAL A 30 -11.06 -2.62 -1.62
N PRO A 31 -12.18 -2.04 -2.08
CA PRO A 31 -12.76 -2.39 -3.37
C PRO A 31 -11.73 -2.32 -4.50
N GLY A 32 -11.62 -3.39 -5.29
CA GLY A 32 -10.64 -3.51 -6.38
C GLY A 32 -9.30 -4.15 -5.99
N ALA A 33 -9.02 -4.39 -4.70
CA ALA A 33 -7.76 -5.00 -4.27
C ALA A 33 -7.50 -6.38 -4.92
N GLU A 34 -8.48 -7.27 -4.85
CA GLU A 34 -8.39 -8.61 -5.44
C GLU A 34 -8.15 -8.55 -6.96
N ALA A 35 -8.85 -7.66 -7.67
CA ALA A 35 -8.72 -7.51 -9.11
C ALA A 35 -7.32 -7.03 -9.54
N ILE A 36 -6.73 -6.08 -8.79
CA ILE A 36 -5.35 -5.64 -9.05
C ILE A 36 -4.37 -6.77 -8.77
N LEU A 37 -4.49 -7.45 -7.64
CA LEU A 37 -3.59 -8.56 -7.29
C LEU A 37 -3.66 -9.68 -8.33
N ALA A 38 -4.86 -10.09 -8.73
CA ALA A 38 -5.05 -11.08 -9.79
C ALA A 38 -4.44 -10.63 -11.12
N SER A 39 -4.56 -9.34 -11.45
CA SER A 39 -3.94 -8.76 -12.66
C SER A 39 -2.41 -8.83 -12.60
N LEU A 40 -1.80 -8.47 -11.46
CA LEU A 40 -0.35 -8.57 -11.24
C LEU A 40 0.15 -10.01 -11.37
N GLU A 41 -0.56 -10.97 -10.78
CA GLU A 41 -0.20 -12.39 -10.87
C GLU A 41 -0.31 -12.93 -12.31
N SER A 42 -1.35 -12.52 -13.06
CA SER A 42 -1.58 -13.00 -14.43
C SER A 42 -0.47 -12.65 -15.42
N ILE A 43 0.34 -11.64 -15.10
CA ILE A 43 1.43 -11.12 -15.94
C ILE A 43 2.81 -11.32 -15.29
N ASP A 44 2.89 -12.07 -14.18
CA ASP A 44 4.11 -12.27 -13.38
C ASP A 44 4.82 -10.96 -13.01
N ALA A 45 4.05 -9.94 -12.62
CA ALA A 45 4.59 -8.62 -12.27
C ALA A 45 5.51 -8.70 -11.03
N ARG A 46 6.53 -7.83 -10.99
CA ARG A 46 7.37 -7.69 -9.80
C ARG A 46 6.70 -6.76 -8.79
N TRP A 47 6.05 -7.35 -7.78
CA TRP A 47 5.41 -6.60 -6.69
C TRP A 47 5.72 -7.19 -5.31
N ALA A 48 5.55 -6.38 -4.27
CA ALA A 48 5.79 -6.75 -2.88
C ALA A 48 4.73 -6.12 -1.96
N ILE A 49 4.50 -6.74 -0.81
CA ILE A 49 3.79 -6.11 0.30
C ILE A 49 4.82 -5.49 1.25
N VAL A 50 4.61 -4.22 1.63
CA VAL A 50 5.42 -3.51 2.61
C VAL A 50 4.50 -2.93 3.69
N THR A 51 4.57 -3.46 4.91
CA THR A 51 3.62 -3.15 5.99
C THR A 51 4.32 -2.82 7.31
N SER A 52 3.67 -2.00 8.13
CA SER A 52 4.03 -1.80 9.55
C SER A 52 3.41 -2.86 10.47
N GLY A 53 2.66 -3.82 9.92
CA GLY A 53 2.16 -4.97 10.65
C GLY A 53 3.23 -6.04 10.85
N SER A 54 2.99 -6.95 11.79
CA SER A 54 3.82 -8.13 11.96
C SER A 54 3.59 -9.16 10.86
N ARG A 55 4.56 -10.06 10.71
CA ARG A 55 4.45 -11.23 9.83
C ARG A 55 3.20 -12.07 10.12
N ALA A 56 2.95 -12.39 11.39
CA ALA A 56 1.80 -13.19 11.79
C ALA A 56 0.47 -12.52 11.41
N LEU A 57 0.37 -11.20 11.57
CA LEU A 57 -0.82 -10.44 11.22
C LEU A 57 -1.09 -10.45 9.71
N VAL A 58 -0.09 -10.09 8.90
CA VAL A 58 -0.27 -9.96 7.45
C VAL A 58 -0.48 -11.31 6.77
N GLU A 59 0.25 -12.36 7.17
CA GLU A 59 0.06 -13.70 6.62
C GLU A 59 -1.32 -14.25 6.97
N GLY A 60 -1.80 -14.01 8.20
CA GLY A 60 -3.16 -14.38 8.58
C GLY A 60 -4.24 -13.63 7.78
N TRP A 61 -4.04 -12.34 7.48
CA TRP A 61 -4.96 -11.59 6.61
C TRP A 61 -4.99 -12.12 5.19
N LEU A 62 -3.82 -12.41 4.61
CA LEU A 62 -3.74 -12.97 3.25
C LEU A 62 -4.44 -14.34 3.16
N GLU A 63 -4.30 -15.19 4.19
CA GLU A 63 -4.96 -16.48 4.26
C GLU A 63 -6.49 -16.34 4.39
N VAL A 64 -6.98 -15.59 5.38
CA VAL A 64 -8.41 -15.43 5.65
C VAL A 64 -9.14 -14.77 4.49
N MET A 65 -8.50 -13.78 3.85
CA MET A 65 -9.05 -13.07 2.69
C MET A 65 -8.80 -13.79 1.37
N GLN A 66 -8.11 -14.93 1.38
CA GLN A 66 -7.79 -15.73 0.18
C GLN A 66 -7.09 -14.92 -0.92
N LEU A 67 -6.18 -14.03 -0.52
CA LEU A 67 -5.45 -13.15 -1.44
C LEU A 67 -4.21 -13.83 -2.01
N ALA A 68 -3.74 -13.31 -3.14
CA ALA A 68 -2.46 -13.70 -3.73
C ALA A 68 -1.31 -13.48 -2.74
N GLN A 69 -0.43 -14.48 -2.63
CA GLN A 69 0.73 -14.44 -1.74
C GLN A 69 1.88 -13.72 -2.43
N PRO A 70 2.40 -12.61 -1.89
CA PRO A 70 3.51 -11.91 -2.52
C PRO A 70 4.80 -12.75 -2.45
N LYS A 71 5.59 -12.73 -3.52
CA LYS A 71 6.95 -13.30 -3.50
C LYS A 71 7.86 -12.60 -2.49
N HIS A 72 7.60 -11.31 -2.23
CA HIS A 72 8.34 -10.50 -1.26
C HIS A 72 7.39 -9.81 -0.29
N LEU A 73 7.59 -10.12 1.00
CA LEU A 73 6.84 -9.53 2.10
C LEU A 73 7.82 -8.86 3.07
N ILE A 74 7.68 -7.55 3.24
CA ILE A 74 8.45 -6.71 4.16
C ILE A 74 7.52 -6.31 5.30
N VAL A 75 7.90 -6.67 6.53
CA VAL A 75 7.11 -6.44 7.75
C VAL A 75 7.83 -5.51 8.71
N ALA A 76 7.16 -5.11 9.80
CA ALA A 76 7.76 -4.24 10.81
C ALA A 76 9.08 -4.79 11.38
N GLN A 77 9.21 -6.11 11.53
CA GLN A 77 10.42 -6.75 12.05
C GLN A 77 11.60 -6.75 11.07
N ASP A 78 11.38 -6.46 9.78
CA ASP A 78 12.43 -6.46 8.75
C ASP A 78 13.25 -5.16 8.73
N VAL A 79 12.87 -4.14 9.51
CA VAL A 79 13.49 -2.81 9.51
C VAL A 79 13.80 -2.31 10.92
N GLU A 80 14.81 -1.46 11.05
CA GLU A 80 15.12 -0.77 12.30
C GLU A 80 14.18 0.41 12.55
N HIS A 81 13.84 1.15 11.50
CA HIS A 81 12.98 2.33 11.57
C HIS A 81 11.70 2.13 10.75
N GLY A 82 10.56 2.18 11.44
CA GLY A 82 9.25 2.15 10.79
C GLY A 82 8.89 3.46 10.08
N LYS A 83 7.82 3.42 9.27
CA LYS A 83 7.23 4.61 8.62
C LYS A 83 7.02 5.73 9.67
N PRO A 84 7.43 6.99 9.42
CA PRO A 84 7.69 7.60 8.12
C PRO A 84 9.12 7.42 7.58
N ASP A 85 9.99 6.67 8.24
CA ASP A 85 11.31 6.36 7.67
C ASP A 85 11.19 5.55 6.36
N PRO A 86 12.00 5.84 5.30
CA PRO A 86 11.92 5.15 4.01
C PRO A 86 12.47 3.71 4.01
N GLU A 87 13.11 3.24 5.09
CA GLU A 87 13.83 1.96 5.17
C GLU A 87 13.02 0.78 4.61
N CYS A 88 11.73 0.70 4.96
CA CYS A 88 10.86 -0.40 4.52
C CYS A 88 10.65 -0.45 2.99
N TYR A 89 10.51 0.70 2.33
CA TYR A 89 10.35 0.78 0.87
C TYR A 89 11.68 0.60 0.14
N LEU A 90 12.78 1.10 0.69
CA LEU A 90 14.11 0.84 0.16
C LEU A 90 14.44 -0.65 0.20
N LEU A 91 14.12 -1.33 1.30
CA LEU A 91 14.24 -2.78 1.41
C LEU A 91 13.31 -3.50 0.41
N GLY A 92 12.08 -3.01 0.22
CA GLY A 92 11.15 -3.51 -0.79
C GLY A 92 11.73 -3.46 -2.21
N LYS A 93 12.24 -2.29 -2.62
CA LYS A 93 12.92 -2.11 -3.93
C LYS A 93 14.08 -3.09 -4.09
N LYS A 94 14.91 -3.22 -3.05
CA LYS A 94 16.05 -4.14 -3.05
C LYS A 94 15.61 -5.60 -3.21
N ARG A 95 14.59 -6.06 -2.48
CA ARG A 95 14.09 -7.44 -2.56
C ARG A 95 13.49 -7.73 -3.93
N LEU A 96 12.89 -6.74 -4.59
CA LEU A 96 12.38 -6.83 -5.96
C LEU A 96 13.46 -6.79 -7.06
N GLY A 97 14.73 -6.62 -6.68
CA GLY A 97 15.83 -6.46 -7.65
C GLY A 97 15.66 -5.21 -8.51
N LEU A 98 15.11 -4.13 -7.92
CA LEU A 98 15.00 -2.83 -8.58
C LEU A 98 16.26 -2.03 -8.29
N ASP A 99 16.90 -1.52 -9.34
CA ASP A 99 18.03 -0.62 -9.20
C ASP A 99 17.59 0.72 -8.58
N ALA A 100 18.54 1.48 -8.05
CA ALA A 100 18.26 2.77 -7.40
C ALA A 100 17.43 3.70 -8.30
N GLU A 101 17.81 3.76 -9.59
CA GLU A 101 17.18 4.59 -10.63
C GLU A 101 15.83 4.05 -11.13
N THR A 102 15.46 2.81 -10.78
CA THR A 102 14.19 2.24 -11.21
C THR A 102 13.04 2.93 -10.49
N LEU A 103 12.14 3.52 -11.29
CA LEU A 103 10.93 4.16 -10.80
C LEU A 103 9.97 3.11 -10.26
N ALA A 104 9.65 3.19 -8.96
CA ALA A 104 8.68 2.34 -8.32
C ALA A 104 7.46 3.16 -7.86
N CYS A 105 6.30 2.51 -7.82
CA CYS A 105 5.06 3.09 -7.29
C CYS A 105 4.70 2.39 -5.98
N VAL A 106 4.44 3.17 -4.94
CA VAL A 106 3.93 2.72 -3.65
C VAL A 106 2.43 3.03 -3.59
N VAL A 107 1.64 2.03 -3.20
CA VAL A 107 0.22 2.21 -2.90
C VAL A 107 0.05 2.30 -1.38
N GLU A 108 -0.51 3.40 -0.88
CA GLU A 108 -0.54 3.71 0.56
C GLU A 108 -1.84 4.37 0.98
N ASP A 109 -2.24 4.24 2.23
CA ASP A 109 -3.43 4.90 2.77
C ASP A 109 -3.15 5.76 4.01
N SER A 110 -1.90 5.78 4.48
CA SER A 110 -1.49 6.48 5.68
C SER A 110 -0.59 7.68 5.39
N VAL A 111 -0.70 8.74 6.20
CA VAL A 111 0.20 9.90 6.09
C VAL A 111 1.67 9.50 6.28
N ALA A 112 1.96 8.66 7.28
CA ALA A 112 3.32 8.20 7.54
C ALA A 112 3.88 7.37 6.37
N GLY A 113 3.04 6.52 5.77
CA GLY A 113 3.41 5.71 4.63
C GLY A 113 3.61 6.51 3.34
N VAL A 114 2.78 7.52 3.10
CA VAL A 114 3.01 8.48 2.00
C VAL A 114 4.37 9.14 2.16
N ILE A 115 4.66 9.70 3.34
CA ILE A 115 5.95 10.37 3.61
C ILE A 115 7.12 9.41 3.38
N SER A 116 7.03 8.19 3.90
CA SER A 116 8.04 7.14 3.74
C SER A 116 8.27 6.76 2.27
N GLY A 117 7.19 6.55 1.50
CA GLY A 117 7.28 6.22 0.08
C GLY A 117 7.87 7.36 -0.77
N LYS A 118 7.57 8.61 -0.42
CA LYS A 118 8.21 9.78 -1.06
C LYS A 118 9.69 9.87 -0.70
N ALA A 119 10.04 9.68 0.57
CA ALA A 119 11.43 9.70 1.04
C ALA A 119 12.28 8.58 0.43
N SER A 120 11.68 7.45 0.02
CA SER A 120 12.39 6.37 -0.69
C SER A 120 12.58 6.63 -2.19
N GLY A 121 12.18 7.80 -2.69
CA GLY A 121 12.24 8.17 -4.11
C GLY A 121 11.16 7.51 -4.97
N CYS A 122 10.13 6.92 -4.37
CA CYS A 122 9.02 6.33 -5.13
C CYS A 122 8.00 7.39 -5.54
N LYS A 123 7.21 7.03 -6.56
CA LYS A 123 5.89 7.63 -6.75
C LYS A 123 4.92 7.03 -5.74
N VAL A 124 3.97 7.82 -5.26
CA VAL A 124 2.97 7.37 -4.28
C VAL A 124 1.58 7.60 -4.83
N LEU A 125 0.85 6.50 -4.99
CA LEU A 125 -0.57 6.45 -5.26
C LEU A 125 -1.30 6.20 -3.93
N ALA A 126 -1.92 7.23 -3.37
CA ALA A 126 -2.60 7.10 -2.09
C ALA A 126 -4.07 6.69 -2.26
N VAL A 127 -4.57 5.85 -1.36
CA VAL A 127 -5.96 5.39 -1.29
C VAL A 127 -6.61 6.04 -0.08
N ALA A 128 -7.71 6.78 -0.28
CA ALA A 128 -8.36 7.57 0.76
C ALA A 128 -9.28 6.75 1.69
N THR A 129 -8.76 5.66 2.26
CA THR A 129 -9.49 4.78 3.20
C THR A 129 -9.33 5.23 4.66
N THR A 130 -8.10 5.53 5.10
CA THR A 130 -7.80 5.89 6.49
C THR A 130 -7.74 7.39 6.71
N TYR A 131 -7.21 8.13 5.74
CA TYR A 131 -7.07 9.59 5.79
C TYR A 131 -7.83 10.27 4.66
N PRO A 132 -8.37 11.49 4.88
CA PRO A 132 -9.03 12.23 3.82
C PRO A 132 -8.03 12.64 2.74
N PRO A 133 -8.47 12.77 1.46
CA PRO A 133 -7.57 13.03 0.34
C PRO A 133 -6.65 14.23 0.53
N ARG A 134 -7.14 15.30 1.15
CA ARG A 134 -6.38 16.51 1.44
C ARG A 134 -5.13 16.24 2.28
N GLN A 135 -5.23 15.37 3.29
CA GLN A 135 -4.08 15.07 4.15
C GLN A 135 -3.04 14.21 3.41
N LEU A 136 -3.48 13.28 2.57
CA LEU A 136 -2.60 12.46 1.73
C LEU A 136 -1.87 13.30 0.68
N LEU A 137 -2.56 14.26 0.06
CA LEU A 137 -1.95 15.25 -0.84
C LEU A 137 -0.92 16.13 -0.11
N GLN A 138 -1.26 16.62 1.08
CA GLN A 138 -0.34 17.42 1.91
C GLN A 138 0.90 16.64 2.36
N ALA A 139 0.76 15.32 2.55
CA ALA A 139 1.87 14.42 2.86
C ALA A 139 2.78 14.15 1.65
N GLY A 140 2.38 14.55 0.44
CA GLY A 140 3.19 14.47 -0.77
C GLY A 140 2.81 13.36 -1.75
N ALA A 141 1.63 12.76 -1.62
CA ALA A 141 1.14 11.77 -2.59
C ALA A 141 1.10 12.37 -4.01
N ASP A 142 1.54 11.61 -5.02
CA ASP A 142 1.50 12.04 -6.42
C ASP A 142 0.08 11.95 -6.99
N TRP A 143 -0.69 10.95 -6.54
CA TRP A 143 -2.09 10.75 -6.88
C TRP A 143 -2.86 10.30 -5.65
N VAL A 144 -4.15 10.64 -5.58
CA VAL A 144 -5.06 10.12 -4.55
C VAL A 144 -6.33 9.60 -5.20
N ILE A 145 -6.75 8.40 -4.82
CA ILE A 145 -7.94 7.71 -5.32
C ILE A 145 -8.85 7.30 -4.16
N ASN A 146 -10.12 6.99 -4.44
CA ASN A 146 -11.05 6.52 -3.40
C ASN A 146 -10.77 5.07 -3.02
N ASP A 147 -10.64 4.22 -4.04
CA ASP A 147 -10.38 2.80 -3.89
C ASP A 147 -9.69 2.27 -5.16
N LEU A 148 -9.33 0.99 -5.12
CA LEU A 148 -8.51 0.36 -6.15
C LEU A 148 -9.28 0.06 -7.44
N ARG A 149 -10.60 0.29 -7.51
CA ARG A 149 -11.35 0.22 -8.78
C ARG A 149 -10.97 1.34 -9.76
N ASP A 150 -10.38 2.42 -9.25
CA ASP A 150 -9.88 3.53 -10.06
C ASP A 150 -8.50 3.26 -10.68
N VAL A 151 -7.95 2.03 -10.55
CA VAL A 151 -6.65 1.63 -11.10
C VAL A 151 -6.82 0.45 -12.05
N GLN A 152 -6.20 0.52 -13.22
CA GLN A 152 -6.16 -0.57 -14.19
C GLN A 152 -4.72 -0.82 -14.64
N ILE A 153 -4.31 -2.07 -14.71
CA ILE A 153 -3.05 -2.45 -15.37
C ILE A 153 -3.34 -2.55 -16.86
N ILE A 154 -2.69 -1.71 -17.66
CA ILE A 154 -2.95 -1.58 -19.11
C ILE A 154 -1.80 -2.09 -19.98
N GLY A 155 -0.67 -2.46 -19.36
CA GLY A 155 0.48 -2.98 -20.08
C GLY A 155 1.56 -3.47 -19.13
N HIS A 156 2.47 -4.26 -19.66
CA HIS A 156 3.68 -4.69 -18.98
C HIS A 156 4.81 -4.90 -20.00
N ASP A 157 6.05 -4.84 -19.53
CA ASP A 157 7.22 -5.12 -20.36
C ASP A 157 7.94 -6.41 -19.95
N ALA A 158 8.99 -6.76 -20.71
CA ALA A 158 9.80 -7.95 -20.47
C ALA A 158 10.61 -7.90 -19.16
N THR A 159 10.70 -6.74 -18.51
CA THR A 159 11.36 -6.58 -17.21
C THR A 159 10.39 -6.77 -16.04
N GLY A 160 9.10 -7.03 -16.33
CA GLY A 160 8.06 -7.12 -15.32
C GLY A 160 7.62 -5.77 -14.76
N ALA A 161 7.98 -4.66 -15.41
CA ALA A 161 7.41 -3.35 -15.12
C ALA A 161 5.98 -3.27 -15.65
N VAL A 162 5.12 -2.54 -14.96
CA VAL A 162 3.70 -2.40 -15.30
C VAL A 162 3.35 -0.95 -15.64
N THR A 163 2.46 -0.78 -16.61
CA THR A 163 1.82 0.51 -16.89
C THR A 163 0.43 0.51 -16.26
N ILE A 164 0.18 1.49 -15.40
CA ILE A 164 -1.12 1.67 -14.76
C ILE A 164 -1.85 2.87 -15.35
N LYS A 165 -3.16 2.74 -15.51
CA LYS A 165 -4.08 3.83 -15.78
C LYS A 165 -4.85 4.16 -14.50
N ILE A 166 -4.87 5.43 -14.13
CA ILE A 166 -5.70 5.94 -13.03
C ILE A 166 -6.95 6.57 -13.66
N CYS A 167 -8.12 5.97 -13.41
CA CYS A 167 -9.37 6.36 -14.05
C CYS A 167 -10.00 7.62 -13.43
N LYS A 168 -9.87 7.77 -12.11
CA LYS A 168 -10.32 8.94 -11.35
C LYS A 168 -9.33 9.20 -10.23
N SER A 169 -9.01 10.46 -10.01
CA SER A 169 -8.15 10.88 -8.91
C SER A 169 -8.56 12.26 -8.40
N PHE A 170 -8.37 12.50 -7.11
CA PHE A 170 -8.53 13.82 -6.53
C PHE A 170 -7.45 14.76 -7.05
N GLN A 171 -7.83 16.01 -7.37
CA GLN A 171 -6.89 17.04 -7.77
C GLN A 171 -6.62 18.02 -6.63
N SER A 172 -5.39 18.56 -6.57
CA SER A 172 -5.03 19.63 -5.65
C SER A 172 -5.78 20.92 -6.00
N GLY A 173 -6.99 21.09 -5.49
CA GLY A 173 -7.82 22.28 -5.72
C GLY A 173 -9.33 22.07 -5.60
N GLU A 174 -9.82 20.83 -5.54
CA GLU A 174 -11.25 20.58 -5.35
C GLU A 174 -11.66 20.93 -3.92
N ARG A 175 -12.46 21.99 -3.77
CA ARG A 175 -13.12 22.35 -2.51
C ARG A 175 -14.15 21.29 -2.18
N GLU A 176 -14.14 20.79 -0.95
CA GLU A 176 -15.19 19.90 -0.44
C GLU A 176 -16.55 20.62 -0.52
N GLY A 177 -17.44 20.11 -1.36
CA GLY A 177 -18.85 20.49 -1.41
C GLY A 177 -19.31 21.09 -2.74
N GLU A 178 -19.47 20.26 -3.77
CA GLU A 178 -20.60 20.33 -4.72
C GLU A 178 -20.57 19.08 -5.61
N GLY A 179 -21.49 18.15 -5.35
CA GLY A 179 -21.76 17.07 -6.29
C GLY A 179 -22.42 17.65 -7.52
N THR A 180 -21.70 17.73 -8.63
CA THR A 180 -22.30 18.09 -9.92
C THR A 180 -21.83 17.13 -11.00
N LYS A 181 -22.81 16.42 -11.57
CA LYS A 181 -22.69 15.66 -12.81
C LYS A 181 -22.09 16.54 -13.91
N GLY A 182 -21.01 16.10 -14.52
CA GLY A 182 -20.45 16.72 -15.72
C GLY A 182 -19.35 15.85 -16.30
N GLY A 183 -19.69 14.99 -17.25
CA GLY A 183 -18.70 14.26 -18.04
C GLY A 183 -17.99 15.22 -18.97
N LEU A 184 -16.66 15.14 -19.03
CA LEU A 184 -15.88 15.73 -20.11
C LEU A 184 -14.84 14.70 -20.57
N GLU A 185 -15.03 14.26 -21.80
CA GLU A 185 -14.05 13.53 -22.61
C GLU A 185 -12.86 14.45 -22.88
N GLY A 186 -11.65 13.96 -22.61
CA GLY A 186 -10.41 14.64 -22.92
C GLY A 186 -9.30 13.63 -23.06
N GLY A 187 -9.12 13.11 -24.28
CA GLY A 187 -8.01 12.23 -24.61
C GLY A 187 -6.67 12.95 -24.53
N ILE A 188 -5.63 12.22 -24.13
CA ILE A 188 -4.24 12.69 -24.22
C ILE A 188 -3.44 11.56 -24.88
N GLU A 189 -2.86 11.88 -26.02
CA GLU A 189 -1.73 11.19 -26.67
C GLU A 189 -0.83 12.25 -27.32
N PRO A 190 0.43 11.91 -27.66
CA PRO A 190 1.20 10.72 -27.28
C PRO A 190 2.29 10.99 -26.23
#